data_AF-A0A2N5EHD6-F1
#
_entry.id   AF-A0A2N5EHD6-F1
#
_cell.length_a   1.000
_cell.length_b   1.000
_cell.length_c   1.000
_cell.angle_alpha   90.00
_cell.angle_beta   90.00
_cell.angle_gamma   90.00
#
_symmetry.space_group_name_H-M   'P 1'
#
loop_
_entity.id
_entity.type
_entity.pdbx_description
1 polymer ?
#
loop_
_entity_poly.entity_id
_entity_poly.type
_entity_poly.pdbx_seq_one_letter_code
_entity_poly.pdbx_strand_id
1 'polypeptide(L)'
;NPVPRGWHTPPGRDSVRVRSMDWDSQRQAYTFTTEEEQPVTIIWTPDRSGVHVPTNTGNPNPPKLPNPVMVNPLPDSTGLRATTSPAPDEKSFADYILILPVADIPPIYIYLSKPPVKFLEVELYSDFKRRSRQGAYEADHMPSAAAVRAYLRRKHPKLDTKRLDRMAENVAAIVVPKEVHQKLSETYGGRNTSAHIDFDSRNLQAAVDRNMDAIKSALQEHGATESQIEAARMKMHKLNSEMGLYK
;
A
#
# COMPACT_ATOMS: atom_id res chain seq x y z
N ASN A 1 -4.93 33.32 16.28
CA ASN A 1 -4.58 33.18 14.85
C ASN A 1 -5.29 31.97 14.27
N PRO A 2 -5.92 32.09 13.09
CA PRO A 2 -6.53 30.94 12.42
C PRO A 2 -5.46 29.88 12.12
N VAL A 3 -5.76 28.61 12.42
CA VAL A 3 -4.89 27.47 12.09
C VAL A 3 -5.25 26.99 10.70
N PRO A 4 -4.31 26.97 9.73
CA PRO A 4 -4.58 26.47 8.39
C PRO A 4 -5.08 25.03 8.41
N ARG A 5 -6.08 24.72 7.57
CA ARG A 5 -6.63 23.36 7.40
C ARG A 5 -6.66 23.01 5.92
N GLY A 6 -6.39 21.75 5.61
CA GLY A 6 -6.45 21.19 4.27
C GLY A 6 -7.52 20.13 4.17
N TRP A 7 -8.14 20.00 2.99
CA TRP A 7 -9.13 18.95 2.71
C TRP A 7 -8.91 18.39 1.31
N HIS A 8 -9.11 17.09 1.14
CA HIS A 8 -9.24 16.51 -0.19
C HIS A 8 -10.50 17.05 -0.87
N THR A 9 -10.47 17.17 -2.19
CA THR A 9 -11.62 17.60 -2.98
C THR A 9 -12.51 16.39 -3.32
N PRO A 10 -13.84 16.48 -3.14
CA PRO A 10 -14.60 17.59 -2.57
C PRO A 10 -14.46 17.71 -1.03
N PRO A 11 -14.48 18.94 -0.48
CA PRO A 11 -14.25 19.20 0.95
C PRO A 11 -15.31 18.56 1.87
N GLY A 12 -14.94 18.33 3.14
CA GLY A 12 -15.87 17.89 4.19
C GLY A 12 -15.99 16.37 4.41
N ARG A 13 -15.17 15.55 3.74
CA ARG A 13 -15.13 14.09 3.94
C ARG A 13 -13.80 13.55 4.47
N ASP A 14 -12.70 14.25 4.18
CA ASP A 14 -11.36 13.86 4.59
C ASP A 14 -10.48 15.12 4.72
N SER A 15 -9.51 15.09 5.64
CA SER A 15 -8.65 16.23 5.95
C SER A 15 -7.19 15.91 5.69
N VAL A 16 -6.46 16.84 5.10
CA VAL A 16 -5.01 16.72 4.90
C VAL A 16 -4.29 17.38 6.08
N ARG A 17 -3.27 16.69 6.62
CA ARG A 17 -2.44 17.22 7.70
C ARG A 17 -1.66 18.43 7.19
N VAL A 18 -1.84 19.58 7.83
CA VAL A 18 -1.06 20.79 7.54
C VAL A 18 0.06 20.92 8.57
N ARG A 19 1.30 21.08 8.13
CA ARG A 19 2.49 21.18 8.99
C ARG A 19 3.41 22.29 8.51
N SER A 20 3.97 23.05 9.43
CA SER A 20 5.06 23.97 9.11
C SER A 20 6.39 23.23 9.10
N MET A 21 7.30 23.62 8.20
CA MET A 21 8.69 23.16 8.25
C MET A 21 9.50 24.03 9.21
N ASP A 22 10.43 23.41 9.92
CA ASP A 22 11.29 24.08 10.91
C ASP A 22 12.71 24.26 10.36
N TRP A 23 13.34 25.39 10.67
CA TRP A 23 14.74 25.63 10.31
C TRP A 23 15.68 24.76 11.15
N ASP A 24 16.47 23.92 10.49
CA ASP A 24 17.55 23.15 11.10
C ASP A 24 18.90 23.84 10.85
N SER A 25 19.49 24.42 11.90
CA SER A 25 20.77 25.14 11.81
C SER A 25 21.96 24.22 11.53
N GLN A 26 21.89 22.93 11.84
CA GLN A 26 22.97 21.99 11.52
C GLN A 26 22.98 21.65 10.03
N ARG A 27 21.79 21.49 9.44
CA ARG A 27 21.61 21.17 8.02
C ARG A 27 21.55 22.39 7.11
N GLN A 28 21.42 23.60 7.68
CA GLN A 28 21.21 24.85 6.94
C GLN A 28 20.03 24.75 5.97
N ALA A 29 18.95 24.12 6.43
CA ALA A 29 17.78 23.80 5.61
C ALA A 29 16.49 23.79 6.43
N TYR A 30 15.35 23.94 5.77
CA TYR A 30 14.06 23.67 6.39
C TYR A 30 13.79 22.18 6.39
N THR A 31 13.25 21.67 7.49
CA THR A 31 13.00 20.24 7.67
C THR A 31 11.61 19.97 8.20
N PHE A 32 11.05 18.83 7.81
CA PHE A 32 9.84 18.27 8.40
C PHE A 32 9.95 16.76 8.45
N THR A 33 9.69 16.17 9.62
CA THR A 33 9.67 14.72 9.80
C THR A 33 8.23 14.25 9.92
N THR A 34 7.86 13.25 9.13
CA THR A 34 6.49 12.77 9.07
C THR A 34 6.11 11.94 10.30
N GLU A 35 4.82 11.65 10.45
CA GLU A 35 4.22 11.12 11.68
C GLU A 35 3.86 9.62 11.58
N GLU A 36 4.20 8.98 10.47
CA GLU A 36 4.00 7.54 10.27
C GLU A 36 4.98 6.71 11.13
N GLU A 37 4.66 5.42 11.33
CA GLU A 37 5.53 4.49 12.08
C GLU A 37 6.96 4.40 11.53
N GLN A 38 7.13 4.61 10.22
CA GLN A 38 8.42 4.75 9.55
C GLN A 38 8.55 6.19 9.06
N PRO A 39 9.02 7.12 9.90
CA PRO A 39 9.02 8.54 9.58
C PRO A 39 10.04 8.86 8.48
N VAL A 40 9.67 9.77 7.58
CA VAL A 40 10.56 10.30 6.55
C VAL A 40 10.83 11.77 6.85
N THR A 41 12.11 12.18 6.80
CA THR A 41 12.49 13.59 6.92
C THR A 41 12.61 14.22 5.53
N ILE A 42 11.82 15.25 5.31
CA ILE A 42 11.82 16.08 4.11
C ILE A 42 12.73 17.27 4.39
N ILE A 43 13.69 17.50 3.50
CA ILE A 43 14.65 18.59 3.60
C ILE A 43 14.42 19.52 2.41
N TRP A 44 14.21 20.79 2.70
CA TRP A 44 14.12 21.85 1.72
C TRP A 44 15.30 22.80 1.89
N THR A 45 16.20 22.77 0.92
CA THR A 45 17.32 23.71 0.82
C THR A 45 16.93 24.89 -0.07
N PRO A 46 17.05 26.14 0.39
CA PRO A 46 16.95 27.28 -0.50
C PRO A 46 18.03 27.21 -1.58
N ASP A 47 17.73 27.70 -2.78
CA ASP A 47 18.51 27.56 -4.03
C ASP A 47 19.91 28.22 -4.04
N ARG A 48 20.50 28.48 -2.86
CA ARG A 48 21.79 29.16 -2.68
C ARG A 48 22.71 28.52 -1.64
N SER A 49 22.40 27.32 -1.13
CA SER A 49 23.17 26.72 -0.03
C SER A 49 24.48 26.03 -0.46
N GLY A 50 24.73 25.85 -1.77
CA GLY A 50 25.89 25.09 -2.25
C GLY A 50 25.86 23.60 -1.87
N VAL A 51 24.73 23.10 -1.35
CA VAL A 51 24.55 21.70 -0.95
C VAL A 51 24.20 20.87 -2.17
N HIS A 52 25.03 19.85 -2.46
CA HIS A 52 24.79 18.89 -3.53
C HIS A 52 23.75 17.86 -3.07
N VAL A 53 22.48 18.08 -3.43
CA VAL A 53 21.41 17.09 -3.26
C VAL A 53 21.19 16.32 -4.58
N PRO A 54 20.76 15.05 -4.53
CA PRO A 54 20.35 14.32 -5.73
C PRO A 54 19.25 15.09 -6.47
N THR A 55 19.36 15.22 -7.79
CA THR A 55 18.46 16.02 -8.63
C THR A 55 17.00 15.53 -8.62
N ASN A 56 16.75 14.27 -8.25
CA ASN A 56 15.42 13.69 -8.11
C ASN A 56 15.45 12.43 -7.23
N THR A 57 14.73 12.43 -6.11
CA THR A 57 14.44 11.23 -5.29
C THR A 57 12.96 10.81 -5.36
N GLY A 58 12.18 11.49 -6.20
CA GLY A 58 10.76 11.24 -6.40
C GLY A 58 10.48 9.93 -7.14
N ASN A 59 9.26 9.43 -7.00
CA ASN A 59 8.82 8.22 -7.66
C ASN A 59 8.88 8.41 -9.21
N PRO A 60 9.62 7.56 -9.96
CA PRO A 60 9.73 7.66 -11.41
C PRO A 60 8.39 7.38 -12.14
N ASN A 61 7.40 6.82 -11.45
CA ASN A 61 6.05 6.59 -11.93
C ASN A 61 5.05 7.40 -11.09
N PRO A 62 4.82 8.69 -11.41
CA PRO A 62 3.89 9.52 -10.65
C PRO A 62 2.46 8.94 -10.74
N PRO A 63 1.77 8.70 -9.62
CA PRO A 63 0.37 8.34 -9.65
C PRO A 63 -0.48 9.46 -10.27
N LYS A 64 -1.60 9.08 -10.88
CA LYS A 64 -2.58 10.04 -11.37
C LYS A 64 -3.27 10.69 -10.18
N LEU A 65 -2.83 11.89 -9.81
CA LEU A 65 -3.41 12.65 -8.72
C LEU A 65 -4.79 13.20 -9.12
N PRO A 66 -5.73 13.32 -8.17
CA PRO A 66 -6.94 14.12 -8.39
C PRO A 66 -6.55 15.59 -8.66
N ASN A 67 -7.49 16.34 -9.24
CA ASN A 67 -7.30 17.76 -9.56
C ASN A 67 -6.78 18.54 -8.32
N PRO A 68 -5.92 19.56 -8.54
CA PRO A 68 -5.20 20.24 -7.47
C PRO A 68 -6.11 20.71 -6.34
N VAL A 69 -5.64 20.49 -5.12
CA VAL A 69 -6.31 20.91 -3.88
C VAL A 69 -6.29 22.44 -3.83
N MET A 70 -7.47 23.06 -3.89
CA MET A 70 -7.60 24.50 -3.65
C MET A 70 -7.41 24.78 -2.16
N VAL A 71 -6.25 25.33 -1.78
CA VAL A 71 -6.00 25.82 -0.42
C VAL A 71 -6.53 27.25 -0.30
N ASN A 72 -7.85 27.39 -0.29
CA ASN A 72 -8.46 28.63 0.19
C ASN A 72 -8.77 28.48 1.68
N PRO A 73 -8.62 29.54 2.50
CA PRO A 73 -9.20 29.56 3.83
C PRO A 73 -10.71 29.44 3.68
N LEU A 74 -11.23 28.21 3.77
CA LEU A 74 -12.66 27.97 3.82
C LEU A 74 -13.15 28.50 5.16
N PRO A 75 -14.16 29.38 5.20
CA PRO A 75 -14.78 29.76 6.47
C PRO A 75 -15.33 28.52 7.16
N ASP A 76 -15.25 28.49 8.49
CA ASP A 76 -15.60 27.35 9.35
C ASP A 76 -17.04 26.81 9.17
N SER A 77 -17.89 27.52 8.44
CA SER A 77 -19.27 27.13 8.15
C SER A 77 -19.61 27.25 6.66
N THR A 78 -19.33 26.20 5.89
CA THR A 78 -20.19 25.89 4.76
C THR A 78 -20.64 24.45 4.91
N GLY A 79 -21.94 24.23 5.10
CA GLY A 79 -22.58 22.92 5.20
C GLY A 79 -22.51 22.08 3.92
N LEU A 80 -21.39 22.17 3.19
CA LEU A 80 -21.06 21.40 2.01
C LEU A 80 -20.77 19.97 2.44
N ARG A 81 -21.82 19.16 2.53
CA ARG A 81 -21.67 17.71 2.47
C ARG A 81 -21.37 17.34 1.04
N ALA A 82 -20.13 16.94 0.77
CA ALA A 82 -19.78 16.24 -0.46
C ALA A 82 -20.77 15.08 -0.71
N THR A 83 -21.11 14.79 -1.96
CA THR A 83 -21.98 13.67 -2.36
C THR A 83 -21.18 12.42 -2.74
N THR A 84 -19.86 12.53 -2.93
CA THR A 84 -18.96 11.44 -3.34
C THR A 84 -17.79 11.26 -2.37
N SER A 85 -17.45 10.01 -2.01
CA SER A 85 -16.36 9.71 -1.08
C SER A 85 -15.08 9.64 -1.89
N PRO A 86 -13.93 10.07 -1.33
CA PRO A 86 -12.64 9.73 -1.92
C PRO A 86 -12.61 8.21 -2.19
N ALA A 87 -11.98 7.82 -3.30
CA ALA A 87 -11.80 6.41 -3.61
C ALA A 87 -11.10 5.72 -2.41
N PRO A 88 -11.38 4.44 -2.11
CA PRO A 88 -10.77 3.75 -0.97
C PRO A 88 -9.23 3.82 -0.99
N ASP A 89 -8.63 3.86 -2.17
CA ASP A 89 -7.20 4.03 -2.37
C ASP A 89 -6.70 5.43 -1.98
N GLU A 90 -7.54 6.46 -2.05
CA GLU A 90 -7.18 7.85 -1.71
C GLU A 90 -7.08 8.07 -0.19
N LYS A 91 -7.74 7.24 0.63
CA LYS A 91 -7.71 7.35 2.10
C LYS A 91 -6.42 6.84 2.75
N SER A 92 -5.52 6.23 1.98
CA SER A 92 -4.33 5.57 2.52
C SER A 92 -3.03 6.29 2.13
N PHE A 93 -3.11 7.53 1.63
CA PHE A 93 -1.90 8.31 1.36
C PHE A 93 -1.35 8.86 2.68
N ALA A 94 -0.04 8.73 2.87
CA ALA A 94 0.68 9.55 3.84
C ALA A 94 0.92 10.91 3.18
N ASP A 95 -0.06 11.80 3.28
CA ASP A 95 -0.03 13.11 2.64
C ASP A 95 -0.05 14.26 3.65
N TYR A 96 0.49 15.39 3.18
CA TYR A 96 0.69 16.60 3.95
C TYR A 96 0.56 17.84 3.05
N ILE A 97 0.15 18.95 3.67
CA ILE A 97 0.42 20.29 3.14
C ILE A 97 1.53 20.88 4.02
N LEU A 98 2.69 21.15 3.42
CA LEU A 98 3.82 21.77 4.09
C LEU A 98 3.81 23.28 3.91
N ILE A 99 3.91 24.01 5.02
CA ILE A 99 4.06 25.46 5.06
C ILE A 99 5.54 25.76 5.26
N LEU A 100 6.16 26.41 4.27
CA LEU A 100 7.50 26.94 4.41
C LEU A 100 7.40 28.36 4.96
N PRO A 101 8.06 28.70 6.08
CA PRO A 101 8.03 30.04 6.65
C PRO A 101 8.99 30.99 5.89
N VAL A 102 8.92 30.97 4.56
CA VAL A 102 9.69 31.81 3.64
C VAL A 102 8.68 32.63 2.83
N ALA A 103 8.95 33.91 2.66
CA ALA A 103 8.11 34.78 1.85
C ALA A 103 7.99 34.24 0.42
N ASP A 104 6.81 34.40 -0.17
CA ASP A 104 6.50 34.08 -1.57
C ASP A 104 6.63 32.59 -1.98
N ILE A 105 6.80 31.67 -1.03
CA ILE A 105 6.68 30.22 -1.29
C ILE A 105 5.27 29.76 -0.87
N PRO A 106 4.42 29.30 -1.81
CA PRO A 106 3.09 28.79 -1.46
C PRO A 106 3.19 27.46 -0.69
N PRO A 107 2.17 27.10 0.11
CA PRO A 107 2.11 25.78 0.74
C PRO A 107 2.22 24.66 -0.30
N ILE A 108 2.99 23.62 0.02
CA ILE A 108 3.30 22.53 -0.89
C ILE A 108 2.53 21.29 -0.48
N TYR A 109 1.65 20.81 -1.35
CA TYR A 109 1.03 19.50 -1.16
C TYR A 109 2.00 18.39 -1.57
N ILE A 110 2.20 17.44 -0.66
CA ILE A 110 3.04 16.28 -0.88
C ILE A 110 2.26 15.01 -0.52
N TYR A 111 2.64 13.91 -1.15
CA TYR A 111 2.21 12.58 -0.78
C TYR A 111 3.42 11.66 -0.83
N LEU A 112 3.52 10.78 0.16
CA LEU A 112 4.62 9.84 0.27
C LEU A 112 4.19 8.49 -0.27
N SER A 113 5.13 7.84 -0.98
CA SER A 113 4.96 6.45 -1.38
C SER A 113 5.01 5.58 -0.12
N LYS A 114 4.20 4.52 -0.06
CA LYS A 114 4.33 3.52 1.00
C LYS A 114 5.74 2.92 0.98
N PRO A 115 6.31 2.52 2.14
CA PRO A 115 7.64 1.94 2.18
C PRO A 115 7.73 0.72 1.24
N PRO A 116 8.91 0.46 0.65
CA PRO A 116 9.12 -0.73 -0.15
C PRO A 116 8.75 -2.00 0.61
N VAL A 117 8.40 -3.05 -0.13
CA VAL A 117 8.13 -4.35 0.50
C VAL A 117 9.40 -5.04 0.96
N LYS A 118 9.27 -5.87 1.99
CA LYS A 118 10.38 -6.67 2.56
C LYS A 118 10.18 -8.14 2.25
N PHE A 119 11.28 -8.88 2.11
CA PHE A 119 11.23 -10.33 1.92
C PHE A 119 10.45 -11.02 3.05
N LEU A 120 9.58 -11.97 2.69
CA LEU A 120 8.65 -12.70 3.59
C LEU A 120 7.61 -11.82 4.29
N GLU A 121 7.48 -10.55 3.90
CA GLU A 121 6.42 -9.71 4.42
C GLU A 121 5.06 -10.26 3.97
N VAL A 122 4.15 -10.39 4.94
CA VAL A 122 2.80 -10.91 4.73
C VAL A 122 1.80 -9.85 5.13
N GLU A 123 0.89 -9.50 4.23
CA GLU A 123 -0.27 -8.62 4.46
C GLU A 123 -1.41 -9.05 3.52
N LEU A 124 -2.57 -8.39 3.58
CA LEU A 124 -3.55 -8.54 2.51
C LEU A 124 -2.98 -7.98 1.20
N TYR A 125 -3.32 -8.60 0.07
CA TYR A 125 -2.78 -8.16 -1.22
C TYR A 125 -3.10 -6.68 -1.51
N SER A 126 -4.28 -6.21 -1.12
CA SER A 126 -4.69 -4.81 -1.18
C SER A 126 -3.70 -3.86 -0.50
N ASP A 127 -3.05 -4.27 0.58
CA ASP A 127 -2.16 -3.41 1.37
C ASP A 127 -0.79 -3.22 0.71
N PHE A 128 -0.41 -4.15 -0.17
CA PHE A 128 0.78 -3.99 -0.98
C PHE A 128 0.59 -3.14 -2.23
N LYS A 129 -0.64 -2.75 -2.58
CA LYS A 129 -0.87 -1.81 -3.68
C LYS A 129 -0.08 -0.52 -3.42
N ARG A 130 0.61 -0.04 -4.46
CA ARG A 130 1.48 1.16 -4.45
C ARG A 130 2.75 1.06 -3.59
N ARG A 131 3.10 -0.12 -3.07
CA ARG A 131 4.42 -0.36 -2.47
C ARG A 131 5.43 -0.75 -3.53
N SER A 132 6.60 -0.12 -3.50
CA SER A 132 7.69 -0.48 -4.41
C SER A 132 8.12 -1.93 -4.17
N ARG A 133 8.28 -2.67 -5.27
CA ARG A 133 8.81 -4.03 -5.26
C ARG A 133 10.32 -4.11 -5.51
N GLN A 134 10.95 -2.95 -5.67
CA GLN A 134 12.40 -2.80 -5.84
C GLN A 134 12.95 -3.55 -7.07
N GLY A 135 12.08 -3.95 -8.01
CA GLY A 135 12.44 -4.82 -9.14
C GLY A 135 12.79 -6.27 -8.78
N ALA A 136 12.89 -6.60 -7.49
CA ALA A 136 13.37 -7.88 -6.98
C ALA A 136 12.26 -8.80 -6.45
N TYR A 137 11.12 -8.25 -6.06
CA TYR A 137 10.06 -8.99 -5.37
C TYR A 137 8.73 -8.95 -6.11
N GLU A 138 7.84 -9.88 -5.77
CA GLU A 138 6.43 -9.88 -6.14
C GLU A 138 5.58 -10.27 -4.92
N ALA A 139 4.30 -9.86 -4.89
CA ALA A 139 3.34 -10.36 -3.90
C ALA A 139 2.59 -11.54 -4.49
N ASP A 140 2.77 -12.68 -3.86
CA ASP A 140 2.14 -13.93 -4.20
C ASP A 140 0.89 -14.14 -3.33
N HIS A 141 -0.26 -14.37 -3.93
CA HIS A 141 -1.50 -14.63 -3.21
C HIS A 141 -1.53 -16.07 -2.73
N MET A 142 -1.68 -16.29 -1.43
CA MET A 142 -1.82 -17.63 -0.88
C MET A 142 -3.10 -17.72 -0.03
N PRO A 143 -4.11 -18.49 -0.48
CA PRO A 143 -4.12 -19.30 -1.70
C PRO A 143 -4.29 -18.43 -2.96
N SER A 144 -4.14 -19.03 -4.14
CA SER A 144 -4.25 -18.28 -5.41
C SER A 144 -5.54 -17.45 -5.51
N ALA A 145 -5.46 -16.24 -6.05
CA ALA A 145 -6.63 -15.36 -6.22
C ALA A 145 -7.76 -16.02 -7.03
N ALA A 146 -7.42 -16.93 -7.95
CA ALA A 146 -8.40 -17.71 -8.70
C ALA A 146 -9.20 -18.69 -7.82
N ALA A 147 -8.54 -19.39 -6.88
CA ALA A 147 -9.20 -20.28 -5.92
C ALA A 147 -10.13 -19.49 -4.98
N VAL A 148 -9.67 -18.32 -4.49
CA VAL A 148 -10.49 -17.42 -3.68
C VAL A 148 -11.71 -16.94 -4.46
N ARG A 149 -11.54 -16.50 -5.71
CA ARG A 149 -12.65 -16.09 -6.57
C ARG A 149 -13.67 -17.22 -6.76
N ALA A 150 -13.21 -18.45 -7.00
CA ALA A 150 -14.08 -19.61 -7.14
C ALA A 150 -14.86 -19.93 -5.86
N TYR A 151 -14.20 -19.87 -4.68
CA TYR A 151 -14.84 -20.01 -3.38
C TYR A 151 -15.93 -18.95 -3.16
N LEU A 152 -15.59 -17.68 -3.39
CA LEU A 152 -16.50 -16.56 -3.18
C LEU A 152 -17.70 -16.62 -4.13
N ARG A 153 -17.50 -17.02 -5.40
CA ARG A 153 -18.58 -17.21 -6.37
C ARG A 153 -19.59 -18.26 -5.88
N ARG A 154 -19.11 -19.37 -5.32
CA ARG A 154 -19.97 -20.45 -4.79
C ARG A 154 -20.71 -20.00 -3.53
N LYS A 155 -20.04 -19.29 -2.63
CA LYS A 155 -20.62 -18.77 -1.38
C LYS A 155 -21.62 -17.62 -1.60
N HIS A 156 -21.41 -16.82 -2.64
CA HIS A 156 -22.17 -15.62 -2.93
C HIS A 156 -22.60 -15.54 -4.41
N PRO A 157 -23.48 -16.45 -4.87
CA PRO A 157 -23.81 -16.59 -6.30
C PRO A 157 -24.52 -15.35 -6.90
N LYS A 158 -25.10 -14.49 -6.05
CA LYS A 158 -25.81 -13.27 -6.46
C LYS A 158 -24.91 -12.03 -6.57
N LEU A 159 -23.65 -12.09 -6.12
CA LEU A 159 -22.74 -10.96 -6.23
C LEU A 159 -22.20 -10.82 -7.65
N ASP A 160 -22.08 -9.57 -8.11
CA ASP A 160 -21.46 -9.28 -9.39
C ASP A 160 -19.95 -9.60 -9.40
N THR A 161 -19.40 -9.80 -10.59
CA THR A 161 -18.00 -10.17 -10.78
C THR A 161 -17.03 -9.14 -10.22
N LYS A 162 -17.29 -7.84 -10.41
CA LYS A 162 -16.42 -6.76 -9.94
C LYS A 162 -16.31 -6.75 -8.41
N ARG A 163 -17.40 -7.04 -7.71
CA ARG A 163 -17.42 -7.13 -6.26
C ARG A 163 -16.68 -8.38 -5.77
N LEU A 164 -16.84 -9.51 -6.44
CA LEU A 164 -16.06 -10.72 -6.16
C LEU A 164 -14.56 -10.50 -6.39
N ASP A 165 -14.18 -9.79 -7.45
CA ASP A 165 -12.78 -9.46 -7.74
C ASP A 165 -12.17 -8.60 -6.63
N ARG A 166 -12.86 -7.55 -6.19
CA ARG A 166 -12.42 -6.74 -5.04
C ARG A 166 -12.30 -7.54 -3.76
N MET A 167 -13.19 -8.51 -3.53
CA MET A 167 -13.11 -9.38 -2.36
C MET A 167 -11.94 -10.37 -2.46
N ALA A 168 -11.63 -10.85 -3.67
CA ALA A 168 -10.49 -11.73 -3.93
C ALA A 168 -9.14 -11.02 -3.77
N GLU A 169 -9.10 -9.68 -3.82
CA GLU A 169 -7.91 -8.89 -3.46
C GLU A 169 -7.67 -8.83 -1.94
N ASN A 170 -8.66 -9.14 -1.11
CA ASN A 170 -8.52 -9.19 0.35
C ASN A 170 -8.20 -10.61 0.83
N VAL A 171 -7.23 -11.24 0.18
CA VAL A 171 -6.60 -12.49 0.61
C VAL A 171 -5.17 -12.17 1.04
N ALA A 172 -4.65 -12.94 1.98
CA ALA A 172 -3.25 -12.85 2.37
C ALA A 172 -2.33 -13.06 1.16
N ALA A 173 -1.27 -12.28 1.11
CA ALA A 173 -0.20 -12.42 0.16
C ALA A 173 1.16 -12.35 0.87
N ILE A 174 2.14 -13.04 0.32
CA ILE A 174 3.53 -13.03 0.80
C ILE A 174 4.44 -12.40 -0.24
N VAL A 175 5.40 -11.61 0.23
CA VAL A 175 6.43 -11.00 -0.60
C VAL A 175 7.56 -11.98 -0.80
N VAL A 176 7.76 -12.41 -2.04
CA VAL A 176 8.76 -13.41 -2.43
C VAL A 176 9.62 -12.88 -3.58
N PRO A 177 10.84 -13.41 -3.79
CA PRO A 177 11.66 -13.07 -4.94
C PRO A 177 10.89 -13.31 -6.24
N LYS A 178 11.06 -12.41 -7.20
CA LYS A 178 10.39 -12.46 -8.49
C LYS A 178 10.57 -13.82 -9.16
N GLU A 179 11.78 -14.37 -9.15
CA GLU A 179 12.05 -15.66 -9.76
C GLU A 179 11.38 -16.84 -9.06
N VAL A 180 11.23 -16.80 -7.73
CA VAL A 180 10.50 -17.82 -6.97
C VAL A 180 9.02 -17.81 -7.37
N HIS A 181 8.38 -16.63 -7.36
CA HIS A 181 6.99 -16.50 -7.81
C HIS A 181 6.84 -16.97 -9.25
N GLN A 182 7.67 -16.44 -10.15
CA GLN A 182 7.55 -16.69 -11.59
C GLN A 182 7.89 -18.10 -12.03
N LYS A 183 8.76 -18.82 -11.33
CA LYS A 183 9.22 -20.16 -11.77
C LYS A 183 8.58 -21.28 -10.96
N LEU A 184 8.41 -21.09 -9.66
CA LEU A 184 8.09 -22.18 -8.74
C LEU A 184 6.67 -22.11 -8.19
N SER A 185 6.13 -20.91 -8.00
CA SER A 185 4.79 -20.77 -7.43
C SER A 185 3.70 -21.17 -8.42
N GLU A 186 2.79 -22.03 -7.98
CA GLU A 186 1.62 -22.49 -8.75
C GLU A 186 0.55 -21.39 -8.90
N THR A 187 0.60 -20.39 -8.02
CA THR A 187 -0.30 -19.24 -8.01
C THR A 187 0.05 -18.22 -9.11
N TYR A 188 1.25 -18.34 -9.70
CA TYR A 188 1.73 -17.42 -10.72
C TYR A 188 0.97 -17.59 -12.04
N GLY A 189 0.41 -16.48 -12.50
CA GLY A 189 0.09 -16.27 -13.92
C GLY A 189 -0.70 -17.37 -14.62
N GLY A 190 -1.84 -17.81 -14.06
CA GLY A 190 -2.76 -18.73 -14.75
C GLY A 190 -2.24 -20.16 -14.95
N ARG A 191 -1.15 -20.54 -14.27
CA ARG A 191 -0.62 -21.92 -14.27
C ARG A 191 -1.58 -22.91 -13.62
N ASN A 192 -2.39 -22.41 -12.70
CA ASN A 192 -3.39 -23.21 -12.03
C ASN A 192 -4.47 -23.68 -13.01
N THR A 193 -4.61 -25.00 -13.16
CA THR A 193 -5.66 -25.60 -13.98
C THR A 193 -7.03 -25.40 -13.35
N SER A 194 -8.10 -25.43 -14.13
CA SER A 194 -9.47 -25.28 -13.59
C SER A 194 -9.81 -26.33 -12.54
N ALA A 195 -9.30 -27.55 -12.68
CA ALA A 195 -9.47 -28.62 -11.69
C ALA A 195 -8.75 -28.32 -10.37
N HIS A 196 -7.51 -27.82 -10.44
CA HIS A 196 -6.74 -27.42 -9.25
C HIS A 196 -7.41 -26.23 -8.56
N ILE A 197 -7.87 -25.22 -9.32
CA ILE A 197 -8.60 -24.07 -8.79
C ILE A 197 -9.85 -24.51 -8.03
N ASP A 198 -10.66 -25.41 -8.61
CA ASP A 198 -11.86 -25.90 -7.95
C ASP A 198 -11.51 -26.67 -6.67
N PHE A 199 -10.50 -27.54 -6.71
CA PHE A 199 -10.01 -28.27 -5.54
C PHE A 199 -9.55 -27.33 -4.41
N ASP A 200 -8.67 -26.37 -4.71
CA ASP A 200 -8.19 -25.38 -3.74
C ASP A 200 -9.35 -24.53 -3.19
N SER A 201 -10.30 -24.16 -4.04
CA SER A 201 -11.44 -23.34 -3.62
C SER A 201 -12.32 -24.03 -2.59
N ARG A 202 -12.27 -25.36 -2.48
CA ARG A 202 -13.06 -26.14 -1.50
C ARG A 202 -12.38 -26.21 -0.13
N ASN A 203 -11.07 -25.98 -0.07
CA ASN A 203 -10.32 -25.90 1.18
C ASN A 203 -9.16 -24.90 1.03
N LEU A 204 -9.49 -23.62 1.20
CA LEU A 204 -8.55 -22.51 1.07
C LEU A 204 -7.41 -22.58 2.11
N GLN A 205 -7.68 -23.11 3.31
CA GLN A 205 -6.68 -23.27 4.35
C GLN A 205 -5.59 -24.26 3.91
N ALA A 206 -6.00 -25.45 3.47
CA ALA A 206 -5.05 -26.45 2.97
C ALA A 206 -4.34 -25.99 1.69
N ALA A 207 -4.97 -25.12 0.88
CA ALA A 207 -4.34 -24.53 -0.30
C ALA A 207 -3.20 -23.56 0.07
N VAL A 208 -3.33 -22.76 1.14
CA VAL A 208 -2.20 -21.96 1.67
C VAL A 208 -1.03 -22.86 2.02
N ASP A 209 -1.30 -23.97 2.72
CA ASP A 209 -0.24 -24.84 3.18
C ASP A 209 0.53 -25.46 2.01
N ARG A 210 -0.19 -25.97 1.00
CA ARG A 210 0.40 -26.48 -0.24
C ARG A 210 1.20 -25.43 -0.99
N ASN A 211 0.63 -24.23 -1.18
CA ASN A 211 1.31 -23.16 -1.93
C ASN A 211 2.60 -22.71 -1.22
N MET A 212 2.60 -22.63 0.11
CA MET A 212 3.80 -22.32 0.88
C MET A 212 4.84 -23.43 0.81
N ASP A 213 4.42 -24.69 0.96
CA ASP A 213 5.32 -25.86 0.90
C ASP A 213 6.00 -25.96 -0.47
N ALA A 214 5.29 -25.65 -1.54
CA ALA A 214 5.81 -25.68 -2.91
C ALA A 214 7.01 -24.72 -3.13
N ILE A 215 7.04 -23.58 -2.43
CA ILE A 215 8.11 -22.59 -2.58
C ILE A 215 9.12 -22.58 -1.42
N LYS A 216 8.87 -23.37 -0.37
CA LYS A 216 9.63 -23.35 0.89
C LYS A 216 11.13 -23.52 0.70
N SER A 217 11.56 -24.55 -0.03
CA SER A 217 13.01 -24.81 -0.27
C SER A 217 13.68 -23.63 -0.98
N ALA A 218 13.01 -23.02 -1.95
CA ALA A 218 13.56 -21.87 -2.66
C ALA A 218 13.61 -20.62 -1.76
N LEU A 219 12.63 -20.41 -0.88
CA LEU A 219 12.72 -19.33 0.12
C LEU A 219 13.93 -19.53 1.04
N GLN A 220 14.24 -20.78 1.42
CA GLN A 220 15.43 -21.10 2.23
C GLN A 220 16.73 -20.82 1.47
N GLU A 221 16.80 -21.14 0.18
CA GLU A 221 17.94 -20.78 -0.69
C GLU A 221 18.14 -19.25 -0.78
N HIS A 222 17.05 -18.49 -0.67
CA HIS A 222 17.06 -17.03 -0.56
C HIS A 222 17.31 -16.49 0.87
N GLY A 223 17.72 -17.34 1.80
CA GLY A 223 18.14 -16.97 3.15
C GLY A 223 17.02 -16.94 4.19
N ALA A 224 15.82 -17.44 3.87
CA ALA A 224 14.76 -17.61 4.86
C ALA A 224 15.09 -18.76 5.82
N THR A 225 14.93 -18.51 7.11
CA THR A 225 14.91 -19.60 8.10
C THR A 225 13.55 -20.29 8.11
N GLU A 226 13.54 -21.56 8.49
CA GLU A 226 12.32 -22.34 8.74
C GLU A 226 11.33 -21.57 9.62
N SER A 227 11.81 -21.00 10.73
CA SER A 227 11.00 -20.24 11.67
C SER A 227 10.35 -19.00 11.03
N GLN A 228 11.06 -18.29 10.15
CA GLN A 228 10.49 -17.15 9.43
C GLN A 228 9.40 -17.57 8.43
N ILE A 229 9.59 -18.69 7.73
CA ILE A 229 8.59 -19.23 6.79
C ILE A 229 7.33 -19.64 7.56
N GLU A 230 7.49 -20.35 8.67
CA GLU A 230 6.34 -20.77 9.49
C GLU A 230 5.64 -19.59 10.17
N ALA A 231 6.38 -18.55 10.59
CA ALA A 231 5.79 -17.30 11.06
C ALA A 231 4.96 -16.59 9.96
N ALA A 232 5.47 -16.56 8.73
CA ALA A 232 4.75 -16.02 7.58
C ALA A 232 3.48 -16.85 7.28
N ARG A 233 3.57 -18.19 7.31
CA ARG A 233 2.43 -19.11 7.16
C ARG A 233 1.36 -18.86 8.22
N MET A 234 1.75 -18.76 9.49
CA MET A 234 0.81 -18.46 10.59
C MET A 234 0.14 -17.10 10.41
N LYS A 235 0.88 -16.07 9.98
CA LYS A 235 0.31 -14.74 9.70
C LYS A 235 -0.70 -14.80 8.55
N MET A 236 -0.41 -15.53 7.48
CA MET A 236 -1.37 -15.72 6.37
C MET A 236 -2.65 -16.41 6.84
N HIS A 237 -2.53 -17.46 7.65
CA HIS A 237 -3.68 -18.14 8.23
C HIS A 237 -4.55 -17.22 9.08
N LYS A 238 -3.91 -16.38 9.92
CA LYS A 238 -4.61 -15.38 10.73
C LYS A 238 -5.40 -14.40 9.85
N LEU A 239 -4.76 -13.77 8.86
CA LEU A 239 -5.39 -12.80 7.97
C LEU A 239 -6.55 -13.41 7.19
N ASN A 240 -6.37 -14.60 6.60
CA ASN A 240 -7.42 -15.27 5.84
C ASN A 240 -8.61 -15.69 6.72
N SER A 241 -8.37 -16.06 7.98
CA SER A 241 -9.42 -16.31 8.97
C SER A 241 -10.21 -15.04 9.31
N GLU A 242 -9.51 -13.92 9.57
CA GLU A 242 -10.12 -12.60 9.84
C GLU A 242 -10.97 -12.11 8.66
N MET A 243 -10.55 -12.41 7.42
CA MET A 243 -11.31 -12.14 6.21
C MET A 243 -12.47 -13.12 5.96
N GLY A 244 -12.64 -14.14 6.80
CA GLY A 244 -13.72 -15.12 6.74
C GLY A 244 -13.61 -16.11 5.57
N LEU A 245 -12.38 -16.36 5.10
CA LEU A 245 -12.06 -17.31 4.03
C LEU A 245 -11.94 -18.76 4.53
N TYR A 246 -11.64 -18.96 5.81
CA TYR A 246 -11.63 -20.28 6.44
C TYR A 246 -12.98 -20.52 7.12
N LYS A 247 -13.86 -21.24 6.43
CA LYS A 247 -15.13 -21.75 6.97
C LYS A 247 -15.45 -23.07 6.29
#